data_AF-A0AAQ0E7W0-F1
#
_entry.id   AF-A0AAQ0E7W0-F1
#
_cell.length_a   1.000
_cell.length_b   1.000
_cell.length_c   1.000
_cell.angle_alpha   90.00
_cell.angle_beta   90.00
_cell.angle_gamma   90.00
#
_symmetry.space_group_name_H-M   'P 1'
#
loop_
_entity.id
_entity.type
_entity.pdbx_description
1 polymer ?
#
loop_
_entity_poly.entity_id
_entity_poly.type
_entity_poly.pdbx_seq_one_letter_code
_entity_poly.pdbx_strand_id
1 'polypeptide(L)'
;MPIKPLLFLLLALMSALPVQARSYPLPPTGSRLIGELEDYFIQQDEYLELVGKHTQIGFLALLEANPGVDPYLPKPGTRLTLPTQMLLPDVPREGIVINLPELRLYYFPKGKQEVIVLPIGIGDIGRETPEMTTTIIEKNPDPSWVPGPMVRKSWLEQQGITLPAVVPPGPDNPLGKFAMRLGYGKRDYLIHGTNKDFGVGLRVSAGCIRLRPDDIEALFKMVPIGTPVRVINQPVKVAIEPDGRRWLEVHSPLSRTEEEMEQGAPLVLTPEVEQFIAAPEVEQSAVAETLALKNGLPKPISG
;
A
#
# COMPACT_ATOMS: atom_id res chain seq x y z
N MET A 1 -31.83 28.65 -50.88
CA MET A 1 -30.82 28.84 -49.81
C MET A 1 -30.84 27.59 -48.92
N PRO A 2 -29.84 26.70 -49.01
CA PRO A 2 -29.80 25.49 -48.19
C PRO A 2 -29.32 25.81 -46.76
N ILE A 3 -30.12 25.41 -45.77
CA ILE A 3 -29.82 25.53 -44.34
C ILE A 3 -28.92 24.34 -43.96
N LYS A 4 -27.67 24.61 -43.56
CA LYS A 4 -26.76 23.59 -43.00
C LYS A 4 -27.14 23.30 -41.55
N PRO A 5 -27.23 22.03 -41.11
CA PRO A 5 -27.41 21.71 -39.70
C PRO A 5 -26.09 21.95 -38.96
N LEU A 6 -26.14 22.81 -37.94
CA LEU A 6 -25.02 23.09 -37.04
C LEU A 6 -24.90 21.92 -36.05
N LEU A 7 -23.92 21.04 -36.29
CA LEU A 7 -23.57 19.96 -35.37
C LEU A 7 -22.89 20.58 -34.14
N PHE A 8 -23.62 20.69 -33.02
CA PHE A 8 -23.03 21.04 -31.74
C PHE A 8 -22.19 19.87 -31.22
N LEU A 9 -20.87 19.99 -31.36
CA LEU A 9 -19.92 19.10 -30.71
C LEU A 9 -19.92 19.46 -29.21
N LEU A 10 -20.60 18.65 -28.39
CA LEU A 10 -20.55 18.77 -26.94
C LEU A 10 -19.17 18.29 -26.49
N LEU A 11 -18.22 19.22 -26.32
CA LEU A 11 -16.91 18.93 -25.78
C LEU A 11 -17.09 18.60 -24.29
N ALA A 12 -17.13 17.31 -23.95
CA ALA A 12 -17.11 16.86 -22.56
C ALA A 12 -15.75 17.25 -21.96
N LEU A 13 -15.73 18.35 -21.20
CA LEU A 13 -14.60 18.70 -20.35
C LEU A 13 -14.48 17.60 -19.28
N MET A 14 -13.60 16.62 -19.50
CA MET A 14 -13.16 15.75 -18.42
C MET A 14 -12.28 16.58 -17.49
N SER A 15 -12.89 17.16 -16.46
CA SER A 15 -12.14 17.69 -15.32
C SER A 15 -11.44 16.51 -14.66
N ALA A 16 -10.12 16.39 -14.87
CA ALA A 16 -9.29 15.50 -14.08
C ALA A 16 -9.35 15.99 -12.63
N LEU A 17 -10.18 15.33 -11.82
CA LEU A 17 -10.17 15.55 -10.39
C LEU A 17 -8.78 15.14 -9.88
N PRO A 18 -8.16 15.94 -9.00
CA PRO A 18 -6.92 15.51 -8.36
C PRO A 18 -7.18 14.18 -7.65
N VAL A 19 -6.32 13.19 -7.92
CA VAL A 19 -6.35 11.89 -7.22
C VAL A 19 -6.01 12.18 -5.75
N GLN A 20 -7.03 12.30 -4.91
CA GLN A 20 -6.88 12.56 -3.48
C GLN A 20 -6.74 11.24 -2.74
N ALA A 21 -5.72 11.13 -1.88
CA ALA A 21 -5.54 10.05 -0.91
C ALA A 21 -6.86 9.50 -0.36
N ARG A 22 -7.07 8.18 -0.44
CA ARG A 22 -8.28 7.54 0.08
C ARG A 22 -8.35 7.74 1.60
N SER A 23 -9.28 8.61 2.02
CA SER A 23 -9.64 8.81 3.42
C SER A 23 -10.88 8.00 3.75
N TYR A 24 -10.87 7.35 4.90
CA TYR A 24 -11.97 6.58 5.44
C TYR A 24 -12.37 7.18 6.80
N PRO A 25 -13.68 7.27 7.11
CA PRO A 25 -14.10 7.58 8.46
C PRO A 25 -13.57 6.49 9.41
N LEU A 26 -13.13 6.89 10.61
CA LEU A 26 -12.81 5.89 11.63
C LEU A 26 -14.08 5.13 12.01
N PRO A 27 -13.98 3.79 12.15
CA PRO A 27 -15.14 3.00 12.50
C PRO A 27 -15.55 3.27 13.96
N PRO A 28 -16.80 2.94 14.33
CA PRO A 28 -17.27 3.04 15.71
C PRO A 28 -16.34 2.34 16.72
N THR A 29 -16.42 2.73 17.98
CA THR A 29 -15.67 2.06 19.05
C THR A 29 -15.95 0.55 19.04
N GLY A 30 -14.88 -0.25 19.07
CA GLY A 30 -14.96 -1.71 19.02
C GLY A 30 -14.94 -2.31 17.60
N SER A 31 -15.25 -1.53 16.56
CA SER A 31 -15.15 -1.96 15.16
C SER A 31 -13.75 -1.69 14.61
N ARG A 32 -13.26 -2.56 13.71
CA ARG A 32 -12.04 -2.34 12.92
C ARG A 32 -12.28 -2.39 11.42
N LEU A 33 -13.42 -2.88 10.97
CA LEU A 33 -13.79 -2.90 9.55
C LEU A 33 -14.06 -1.48 9.04
N ILE A 34 -13.37 -1.09 7.98
CA ILE A 34 -13.57 0.18 7.27
C ILE A 34 -13.79 -0.07 5.79
N GLY A 35 -14.45 0.89 5.14
CA GLY A 35 -14.68 0.88 3.70
C GLY A 35 -15.65 -0.21 3.25
N GLU A 36 -15.82 -0.27 1.93
CA GLU A 36 -16.69 -1.22 1.24
C GLU A 36 -15.94 -1.73 0.01
N LEU A 37 -16.26 -2.95 -0.45
CA LEU A 37 -15.70 -3.46 -1.70
C LEU A 37 -16.32 -2.71 -2.87
N GLU A 38 -15.48 -2.25 -3.78
CA GLU A 38 -15.91 -1.53 -4.98
C GLU A 38 -15.62 -2.37 -6.22
N ASP A 39 -16.52 -2.30 -7.20
CA ASP A 39 -16.28 -2.88 -8.52
C ASP A 39 -15.67 -1.84 -9.44
N TYR A 40 -14.69 -2.28 -10.24
CA TYR A 40 -14.12 -1.49 -11.31
C TYR A 40 -14.13 -2.28 -12.61
N PHE A 41 -14.51 -1.65 -13.72
CA PHE A 41 -14.50 -2.28 -15.04
C PHE A 41 -13.34 -1.71 -15.84
N ILE A 42 -12.46 -2.60 -16.31
CA ILE A 42 -11.25 -2.21 -17.04
C ILE A 42 -11.63 -1.47 -18.32
N GLN A 43 -11.06 -0.27 -18.50
CA GLN A 43 -11.28 0.53 -19.71
C GLN A 43 -10.33 0.08 -20.83
N GLN A 44 -10.56 0.59 -22.04
CA GLN A 44 -9.69 0.31 -23.18
C GLN A 44 -8.26 0.82 -22.89
N ASP A 45 -7.26 0.00 -23.21
CA ASP A 45 -5.82 0.26 -23.05
C ASP A 45 -5.35 0.47 -21.60
N GLU A 46 -6.18 0.13 -20.60
CA GLU A 46 -5.76 0.10 -19.20
C GLU A 46 -5.03 -1.20 -18.84
N TYR A 47 -4.11 -1.08 -17.88
CA TYR A 47 -3.39 -2.18 -17.25
C TYR A 47 -3.39 -1.97 -15.73
N LEU A 48 -3.06 -3.00 -14.95
CA LEU A 48 -3.33 -3.00 -13.50
C LEU A 48 -2.60 -1.89 -12.73
N GLU A 49 -1.37 -1.54 -13.08
CA GLU A 49 -0.67 -0.42 -12.44
C GLU A 49 -1.34 0.93 -12.73
N LEU A 50 -1.86 1.13 -13.96
CA LEU A 50 -2.60 2.35 -14.29
C LEU A 50 -3.91 2.44 -13.48
N VAL A 51 -4.64 1.32 -13.37
CA VAL A 51 -5.82 1.23 -12.50
C VAL A 51 -5.46 1.53 -11.04
N GLY A 52 -4.36 0.95 -10.54
CA GLY A 52 -3.89 1.18 -9.17
C GLY A 52 -3.51 2.64 -8.92
N LYS A 53 -2.94 3.33 -9.91
CA LYS A 53 -2.64 4.77 -9.83
C LYS A 53 -3.91 5.60 -9.71
N HIS A 54 -4.92 5.33 -10.53
CA HIS A 54 -6.18 6.10 -10.51
C HIS A 54 -7.06 5.80 -9.30
N THR A 55 -7.03 4.56 -8.81
CA THR A 55 -7.86 4.11 -7.67
C THR A 55 -7.14 4.20 -6.33
N GLN A 56 -5.85 4.54 -6.34
CA GLN A 56 -4.93 4.56 -5.19
C GLN A 56 -4.79 3.23 -4.46
N ILE A 57 -4.73 2.17 -5.25
CA ILE A 57 -4.50 0.82 -4.76
C ILE A 57 -3.09 0.37 -5.16
N GLY A 58 -2.46 -0.42 -4.30
CA GLY A 58 -1.16 -1.01 -4.57
C GLY A 58 -1.29 -2.09 -5.65
N PHE A 59 -0.29 -2.21 -6.51
CA PHE A 59 -0.29 -3.19 -7.60
C PHE A 59 -0.53 -4.63 -7.10
N LEU A 60 0.22 -5.09 -6.08
CA LEU A 60 0.03 -6.43 -5.54
C LEU A 60 -1.34 -6.62 -4.90
N ALA A 61 -1.89 -5.61 -4.22
CA ALA A 61 -3.24 -5.71 -3.66
C ALA A 61 -4.31 -5.90 -4.75
N LEU A 62 -4.17 -5.25 -5.92
CA LEU A 62 -5.06 -5.49 -7.07
C LEU A 62 -4.88 -6.89 -7.62
N LEU A 63 -3.64 -7.37 -7.74
CA LEU A 63 -3.33 -8.70 -8.26
C LEU A 63 -3.89 -9.80 -7.36
N GLU A 64 -3.68 -9.69 -6.05
CA GLU A 64 -4.16 -10.64 -5.04
C GLU A 64 -5.69 -10.70 -5.00
N ALA A 65 -6.37 -9.54 -5.05
CA ALA A 65 -7.82 -9.47 -5.05
C ALA A 65 -8.47 -10.00 -6.35
N ASN A 66 -7.70 -10.12 -7.45
CA ASN A 66 -8.20 -10.44 -8.78
C ASN A 66 -7.40 -11.58 -9.44
N PRO A 67 -7.43 -12.80 -8.88
CA PRO A 67 -6.67 -13.92 -9.41
C PRO A 67 -7.07 -14.24 -10.86
N GLY A 68 -6.05 -14.43 -11.71
CA GLY A 68 -6.23 -14.79 -13.11
C GLY A 68 -6.39 -13.60 -14.08
N VAL A 69 -6.41 -12.37 -13.58
CA VAL A 69 -6.37 -11.18 -14.45
C VAL A 69 -4.94 -10.93 -14.93
N ASP A 70 -4.76 -10.75 -16.24
CA ASP A 70 -3.47 -10.35 -16.82
C ASP A 70 -3.12 -8.92 -16.38
N PRO A 71 -1.99 -8.70 -15.66
CA PRO A 71 -1.65 -7.38 -15.16
C PRO A 71 -1.19 -6.38 -16.22
N TYR A 72 -0.76 -6.85 -17.39
CA TYR A 72 -0.18 -6.02 -18.46
C TYR A 72 -1.15 -5.80 -19.61
N LEU A 73 -1.94 -6.81 -19.97
CA LEU A 73 -2.91 -6.74 -21.05
C LEU A 73 -4.28 -7.31 -20.62
N PRO A 74 -4.91 -6.74 -19.59
CA PRO A 74 -6.21 -7.21 -19.18
C PRO A 74 -7.27 -6.93 -20.26
N LYS A 75 -8.24 -7.82 -20.38
CA LYS A 75 -9.34 -7.65 -21.34
C LYS A 75 -10.25 -6.48 -20.91
N PRO A 76 -10.55 -5.49 -21.77
CA PRO A 76 -11.51 -4.44 -21.46
C PRO A 76 -12.89 -5.01 -21.06
N GLY A 77 -13.54 -4.37 -20.09
CA GLY A 77 -14.80 -4.83 -19.50
C GLY A 77 -14.67 -5.95 -18.46
N THR A 78 -13.45 -6.45 -18.20
CA THR A 78 -13.19 -7.33 -17.06
C THR A 78 -13.54 -6.59 -15.77
N ARG A 79 -14.30 -7.25 -14.89
CA ARG A 79 -14.62 -6.75 -13.55
C ARG A 79 -13.43 -7.03 -12.63
N LEU A 80 -12.95 -5.98 -11.99
CA LEU A 80 -12.02 -6.01 -10.88
C LEU A 80 -12.76 -5.73 -9.58
N THR A 81 -12.41 -6.48 -8.54
CA THR A 81 -12.69 -6.13 -7.14
C THR A 81 -11.60 -5.20 -6.65
N LEU A 82 -11.96 -4.00 -6.24
CA LEU A 82 -11.06 -3.08 -5.56
C LEU A 82 -11.03 -3.44 -4.06
N PRO A 83 -9.86 -3.75 -3.47
CA PRO A 83 -9.73 -4.09 -2.04
C PRO A 83 -9.78 -2.83 -1.15
N THR A 84 -10.92 -2.15 -1.18
CA THR A 84 -11.19 -0.88 -0.51
C THR A 84 -11.89 -1.07 0.84
N GLN A 85 -12.38 -2.28 1.11
CA GLN A 85 -12.75 -2.74 2.45
C GLN A 85 -11.56 -3.42 3.12
N MET A 86 -11.29 -3.10 4.39
CA MET A 86 -10.20 -3.69 5.16
C MET A 86 -10.46 -3.63 6.66
N LEU A 87 -9.83 -4.52 7.42
CA LEU A 87 -9.66 -4.42 8.86
C LEU A 87 -8.47 -3.51 9.16
N LEU A 88 -8.67 -2.54 10.07
CA LEU A 88 -7.56 -1.78 10.62
C LEU A 88 -6.61 -2.71 11.41
N PRO A 89 -5.28 -2.52 11.30
CA PRO A 89 -4.31 -3.28 12.10
C PRO A 89 -4.56 -3.14 13.61
N ASP A 90 -4.22 -4.19 14.39
CA ASP A 90 -4.47 -4.23 15.84
C ASP A 90 -3.40 -3.49 16.65
N VAL A 91 -3.30 -2.20 16.42
CA VAL A 91 -2.34 -1.32 17.08
C VAL A 91 -3.00 0.01 17.41
N PRO A 92 -2.43 0.81 18.34
CA PRO A 92 -2.86 2.18 18.55
C PRO A 92 -3.06 2.97 17.24
N ARG A 93 -4.25 3.54 17.07
CA ARG A 93 -4.65 4.36 15.91
C ARG A 93 -4.07 5.77 16.03
N GLU A 94 -2.75 5.87 15.99
CA GLU A 94 -2.02 7.12 16.22
C GLU A 94 -0.87 7.28 15.23
N GLY A 95 -0.75 8.48 14.66
CA GLY A 95 0.35 8.81 13.76
C GLY A 95 0.34 7.93 12.52
N ILE A 96 1.50 7.36 12.17
CA ILE A 96 1.65 6.50 11.01
C ILE A 96 1.79 5.05 11.47
N VAL A 97 1.00 4.16 10.87
CA VAL A 97 1.16 2.71 10.96
C VAL A 97 1.43 2.18 9.56
N ILE A 98 2.49 1.41 9.39
CA ILE A 98 2.84 0.75 8.13
C ILE A 98 2.72 -0.74 8.37
N ASN A 99 1.88 -1.43 7.59
CA ASN A 99 1.79 -2.88 7.63
C ASN A 99 2.42 -3.47 6.37
N LEU A 100 3.53 -4.18 6.56
CA LEU A 100 4.41 -4.59 5.48
C LEU A 100 3.78 -5.62 4.52
N PRO A 101 3.08 -6.68 4.98
CA PRO A 101 2.51 -7.70 4.09
C PRO A 101 1.45 -7.17 3.14
N GLU A 102 0.66 -6.18 3.56
CA GLU A 102 -0.40 -5.58 2.75
C GLU A 102 0.05 -4.32 2.00
N LEU A 103 1.32 -3.92 2.15
CA LEU A 103 1.92 -2.76 1.48
C LEU A 103 1.09 -1.48 1.63
N ARG A 104 0.59 -1.23 2.84
CA ARG A 104 -0.21 -0.04 3.18
C ARG A 104 0.42 0.77 4.30
N LEU A 105 0.30 2.08 4.15
CA LEU A 105 0.52 3.09 5.18
C LEU A 105 -0.84 3.64 5.61
N TYR A 106 -1.13 3.55 6.89
CA TYR A 106 -2.26 4.16 7.58
C TYR A 106 -1.78 5.40 8.30
N TYR A 107 -2.35 6.57 8.00
CA TYR A 107 -2.12 7.79 8.75
C TYR A 107 -3.39 8.16 9.52
N PHE A 108 -3.26 8.31 10.83
CA PHE A 108 -4.31 8.72 11.76
C PHE A 108 -4.04 10.18 12.17
N PRO A 109 -4.66 11.18 11.52
CA PRO A 109 -4.40 12.57 11.82
C PRO A 109 -4.92 12.94 13.20
N LYS A 110 -4.11 13.67 13.97
CA LYS A 110 -4.48 14.07 15.33
C LYS A 110 -5.75 14.91 15.34
N GLY A 111 -6.71 14.53 16.20
CA GLY A 111 -7.96 15.27 16.39
C GLY A 111 -8.98 15.10 15.26
N LYS A 112 -8.76 14.15 14.34
CA LYS A 112 -9.72 13.81 13.28
C LYS A 112 -10.24 12.40 13.44
N GLN A 113 -11.51 12.20 13.07
CA GLN A 113 -12.17 10.90 13.04
C GLN A 113 -12.04 10.24 11.65
N GLU A 114 -10.83 10.24 11.09
CA GLU A 114 -10.52 9.65 9.79
C GLU A 114 -9.18 8.90 9.81
N VAL A 115 -9.01 7.99 8.87
CA VAL A 115 -7.75 7.32 8.55
C VAL A 115 -7.49 7.44 7.06
N ILE A 116 -6.27 7.84 6.72
CA ILE A 116 -5.82 7.96 5.34
C ILE A 116 -4.98 6.73 5.02
N VAL A 117 -5.34 6.01 3.97
CA VAL A 117 -4.65 4.77 3.56
C VAL A 117 -3.95 5.00 2.24
N LEU A 118 -2.64 4.79 2.23
CA LEU A 118 -1.77 5.00 1.07
C LEU A 118 -1.06 3.69 0.73
N PRO A 119 -1.05 3.27 -0.55
CA PRO A 119 -0.21 2.16 -0.97
C PRO A 119 1.26 2.56 -0.93
N ILE A 120 2.12 1.62 -0.56
CA ILE A 120 3.56 1.87 -0.43
C ILE A 120 4.38 0.80 -1.16
N GLY A 121 5.58 1.17 -1.57
CA GLY A 121 6.65 0.23 -1.89
C GLY A 121 7.60 0.07 -0.71
N ILE A 122 8.14 -1.12 -0.51
CA ILE A 122 9.05 -1.42 0.61
C ILE A 122 10.35 -2.08 0.13
N GLY A 123 11.22 -2.39 1.09
CA GLY A 123 12.47 -3.09 0.89
C GLY A 123 12.31 -4.43 0.17
N ASP A 124 13.19 -4.63 -0.80
CA ASP A 124 13.39 -5.89 -1.52
C ASP A 124 14.07 -6.94 -0.62
N ILE A 125 14.11 -8.20 -1.06
CA ILE A 125 14.76 -9.30 -0.36
C ILE A 125 16.25 -8.97 -0.11
N GLY A 126 16.73 -9.22 1.12
CA GLY A 126 18.07 -8.86 1.59
C GLY A 126 18.26 -7.37 1.91
N ARG A 127 17.21 -6.55 1.73
CA ARG A 127 17.18 -5.11 2.03
C ARG A 127 15.85 -4.73 2.66
N GLU A 128 15.35 -5.59 3.53
CA GLU A 128 14.00 -5.49 4.07
C GLU A 128 13.80 -4.19 4.85
N THR A 129 12.58 -3.66 4.77
CA THR A 129 12.14 -2.62 5.70
C THR A 129 11.93 -3.28 7.07
N PRO A 130 12.66 -2.87 8.12
CA PRO A 130 12.55 -3.50 9.43
C PRO A 130 11.24 -3.11 10.12
N GLU A 131 10.70 -4.01 10.94
CA GLU A 131 9.72 -3.66 11.95
C GLU A 131 10.33 -2.68 12.96
N MET A 132 9.61 -1.62 13.31
CA MET A 132 10.14 -0.57 14.18
C MET A 132 9.05 0.26 14.84
N THR A 133 9.37 0.85 15.99
CA THR A 133 8.63 1.99 16.55
C THR A 133 9.57 3.18 16.60
N THR A 134 9.20 4.28 15.95
CA THR A 134 10.05 5.46 15.75
C THR A 134 9.19 6.73 15.59
N THR A 135 9.80 7.84 15.17
CA THR A 135 9.11 9.10 14.86
C THR A 135 9.67 9.72 13.60
N ILE A 136 8.90 10.62 12.99
CA ILE A 136 9.42 11.53 11.97
C ILE A 136 10.36 12.54 12.63
N ILE A 137 11.64 12.54 12.27
CA ILE A 137 12.65 13.44 12.87
C ILE A 137 13.06 14.61 11.97
N GLU A 138 12.82 14.49 10.66
CA GLU A 138 13.19 15.51 9.68
C GLU A 138 12.23 15.43 8.49
N LYS A 139 11.98 16.57 7.85
CA LYS A 139 11.20 16.68 6.62
C LYS A 139 11.97 17.56 5.65
N ASN A 140 12.23 17.04 4.46
CA ASN A 140 13.04 17.72 3.44
C ASN A 140 12.24 17.83 2.12
N PRO A 141 11.82 19.04 1.72
CA PRO A 141 11.35 19.29 0.37
C PRO A 141 12.57 19.38 -0.57
N ASP A 142 12.50 18.68 -1.69
CA ASP A 142 13.56 18.55 -2.68
C ASP A 142 14.86 17.93 -2.10
N PRO A 143 14.81 16.68 -1.61
CA PRO A 143 15.96 16.04 -0.98
C PRO A 143 17.06 15.71 -1.97
N SER A 144 18.33 15.94 -1.61
CA SER A 144 19.46 15.28 -2.27
C SER A 144 19.55 13.81 -1.84
N TRP A 145 19.94 12.91 -2.74
CA TRP A 145 20.15 11.50 -2.42
C TRP A 145 21.64 11.15 -2.36
N VAL A 146 22.06 10.58 -1.24
CA VAL A 146 23.41 10.03 -1.06
C VAL A 146 23.27 8.51 -1.02
N PRO A 147 23.58 7.78 -2.11
CA PRO A 147 23.44 6.33 -2.12
C PRO A 147 24.32 5.70 -1.04
N GLY A 148 23.84 4.64 -0.39
CA GLY A 148 24.64 3.86 0.56
C GLY A 148 25.69 2.99 -0.16
N PRO A 149 26.74 2.50 0.53
CA PRO A 149 27.73 1.60 -0.06
C PRO A 149 27.12 0.36 -0.71
N MET A 150 26.13 -0.25 -0.07
CA MET A 150 25.42 -1.43 -0.59
C MET A 150 24.65 -1.12 -1.88
N VAL A 151 23.98 0.04 -1.94
CA VAL A 151 23.26 0.46 -3.15
C VAL A 151 24.24 0.71 -4.29
N ARG A 152 25.34 1.41 -4.04
CA ARG A 152 26.41 1.61 -5.05
C ARG A 152 26.94 0.29 -5.60
N LYS A 153 27.21 -0.67 -4.72
CA LYS A 153 27.67 -2.02 -5.10
C LYS A 153 26.64 -2.73 -5.98
N SER A 154 25.38 -2.79 -5.55
CA SER A 154 24.30 -3.44 -6.30
C SER A 154 24.09 -2.84 -7.69
N TRP A 155 24.11 -1.50 -7.83
CA TRP A 155 23.95 -0.85 -9.13
C TRP A 155 25.13 -1.11 -10.07
N LEU A 156 26.35 -1.14 -9.54
CA LEU A 156 27.54 -1.46 -10.32
C LEU A 156 27.50 -2.92 -10.81
N GLU A 157 27.18 -3.87 -9.92
CA GLU A 157 27.16 -5.31 -10.23
C GLU A 157 26.01 -5.70 -11.17
N GLN A 158 24.81 -5.15 -10.96
CA GLN A 158 23.61 -5.54 -11.72
C GLN A 158 23.40 -4.74 -13.00
N GLN A 159 23.80 -3.47 -13.03
CA GLN A 159 23.51 -2.56 -14.15
C GLN A 159 24.78 -2.01 -14.82
N GLY A 160 25.96 -2.26 -14.26
CA GLY A 160 27.20 -1.66 -14.75
C GLY A 160 27.28 -0.15 -14.50
N ILE A 161 26.41 0.40 -13.63
CA ILE A 161 26.29 1.84 -13.39
C ILE A 161 27.04 2.23 -12.13
N THR A 162 28.02 3.12 -12.27
CA THR A 162 28.64 3.79 -11.13
C THR A 162 27.80 5.00 -10.73
N LEU A 163 27.14 4.91 -9.57
CA LEU A 163 26.34 6.01 -9.04
C LEU A 163 27.23 7.18 -8.56
N PRO A 164 26.80 8.43 -8.76
CA PRO A 164 27.50 9.59 -8.20
C PRO A 164 27.48 9.56 -6.67
N ALA A 165 28.41 10.28 -6.05
CA ALA A 165 28.47 10.40 -4.59
C ALA A 165 27.19 11.04 -4.01
N VAL A 166 26.64 12.01 -4.73
CA VAL A 166 25.39 12.72 -4.41
C VAL A 166 24.60 12.89 -5.70
N VAL A 167 23.31 12.54 -5.68
CA VAL A 167 22.35 12.92 -6.70
C VAL A 167 21.61 14.17 -6.19
N PRO A 168 21.69 15.30 -6.92
CA PRO A 168 21.03 16.53 -6.51
C PRO A 168 19.50 16.39 -6.59
N PRO A 169 18.74 17.34 -6.00
CA PRO A 169 17.31 17.39 -6.21
C PRO A 169 16.97 17.58 -7.69
N GLY A 170 15.89 16.96 -8.15
CA GLY A 170 15.44 17.05 -9.54
C GLY A 170 14.65 15.84 -10.01
N PRO A 171 14.19 15.83 -11.28
CA PRO A 171 13.37 14.75 -11.85
C PRO A 171 14.05 13.38 -11.81
N ASP A 172 15.38 13.32 -11.89
CA ASP A 172 16.14 12.07 -11.89
C ASP A 172 16.46 11.55 -10.48
N ASN A 173 16.07 12.29 -9.43
CA ASN A 173 16.34 11.88 -8.06
C ASN A 173 15.37 10.76 -7.63
N PRO A 174 15.87 9.58 -7.22
CA PRO A 174 15.03 8.44 -6.87
C PRO A 174 14.20 8.64 -5.59
N LEU A 175 14.53 9.64 -4.77
CA LEU A 175 13.73 10.01 -3.60
C LEU A 175 12.48 10.82 -3.95
N GLY A 176 12.36 11.30 -5.20
CA GLY A 176 11.31 12.22 -5.61
C GLY A 176 11.44 13.59 -4.93
N LYS A 177 10.33 14.34 -4.88
CA LYS A 177 10.29 15.73 -4.38
C LYS A 177 10.22 15.87 -2.86
N PHE A 178 9.84 14.82 -2.13
CA PHE A 178 9.58 14.91 -0.70
C PHE A 178 10.15 13.69 0.02
N ALA A 179 10.83 13.91 1.14
CA ALA A 179 11.29 12.86 2.04
C ALA A 179 11.05 13.24 3.51
N MET A 180 10.65 12.24 4.30
CA MET A 180 10.51 12.32 5.74
C MET A 180 11.43 11.28 6.38
N ARG A 181 12.32 11.72 7.26
CA ARG A 181 13.32 10.85 7.89
C ARG A 181 12.78 10.21 9.15
N LEU A 182 13.08 8.93 9.31
CA LEU A 182 12.74 8.15 10.49
C LEU A 182 13.88 8.18 11.50
N GLY A 183 13.54 8.39 12.77
CA GLY A 183 14.48 8.37 13.89
C GLY A 183 14.92 6.97 14.31
N TYR A 184 15.16 6.07 13.36
CA TYR A 184 15.47 4.66 13.61
C TYR A 184 16.91 4.31 13.18
N GLY A 185 17.59 3.48 13.97
CA GLY A 185 18.97 3.05 13.72
C GLY A 185 19.93 4.23 13.55
N LYS A 186 20.70 4.23 12.45
CA LYS A 186 21.61 5.33 12.07
C LYS A 186 20.92 6.47 11.29
N ARG A 187 19.58 6.50 11.27
CA ARG A 187 18.73 7.48 10.57
C ARG A 187 18.75 7.36 9.04
N ASP A 188 18.98 6.13 8.57
CA ASP A 188 19.09 5.80 7.15
C ASP A 188 17.72 5.60 6.47
N TYR A 189 16.65 5.40 7.23
CA TYR A 189 15.32 5.09 6.70
C TYR A 189 14.48 6.35 6.43
N LEU A 190 13.81 6.35 5.28
CA LEU A 190 12.97 7.43 4.79
C LEU A 190 11.58 6.91 4.41
N ILE A 191 10.57 7.76 4.61
CA ILE A 191 9.31 7.73 3.87
C ILE A 191 9.44 8.79 2.77
N HIS A 192 9.45 8.40 1.50
CA HIS A 192 9.77 9.32 0.41
C HIS A 192 8.97 9.04 -0.87
N GLY A 193 9.07 9.95 -1.83
CA GLY A 193 8.45 9.81 -3.14
C GLY A 193 9.20 8.86 -4.07
N THR A 194 8.93 8.97 -5.35
CA THR A 194 9.65 8.23 -6.39
C THR A 194 9.64 9.04 -7.67
N ASN A 195 10.66 8.87 -8.51
CA ASN A 195 10.66 9.35 -9.89
C ASN A 195 10.30 8.28 -10.92
N LYS A 196 9.90 7.09 -10.45
CA LYS A 196 9.43 5.99 -11.29
C LYS A 196 7.91 5.96 -11.27
N ASP A 197 7.31 5.69 -12.43
CA ASP A 197 5.86 5.51 -12.58
C ASP A 197 5.36 4.16 -12.03
N PHE A 198 6.27 3.27 -11.65
CA PHE A 198 5.99 1.94 -11.09
C PHE A 198 6.78 1.72 -9.80
N GLY A 199 6.39 0.70 -9.02
CA GLY A 199 7.11 0.27 -7.81
C GLY A 199 6.38 0.54 -6.49
N VAL A 200 5.21 1.18 -6.52
CA VAL A 200 4.32 1.32 -5.35
C VAL A 200 3.38 0.12 -5.31
N GLY A 201 3.23 -0.50 -4.13
CA GLY A 201 2.60 -1.80 -4.01
C GLY A 201 3.51 -2.94 -4.48
N LEU A 202 4.84 -2.73 -4.45
CA LEU A 202 5.86 -3.73 -4.79
C LEU A 202 7.03 -3.66 -3.79
N ARG A 203 7.85 -4.72 -3.78
CA ARG A 203 9.09 -4.81 -2.99
C ARG A 203 10.28 -4.54 -3.89
N VAL A 204 10.72 -3.28 -3.93
CA VAL A 204 11.71 -2.81 -4.92
C VAL A 204 12.70 -1.79 -4.36
N SER A 205 12.58 -1.44 -3.07
CA SER A 205 13.45 -0.43 -2.46
C SER A 205 14.66 -1.05 -1.78
N ALA A 206 15.63 -0.22 -1.42
CA ALA A 206 16.74 -0.59 -0.54
C ALA A 206 16.39 -0.36 0.95
N GLY A 207 15.18 -0.74 1.36
CA GLY A 207 14.70 -0.70 2.75
C GLY A 207 13.86 0.53 3.13
N CYS A 208 13.88 1.60 2.34
CA CYS A 208 13.03 2.78 2.55
C CYS A 208 11.58 2.55 2.10
N ILE A 209 10.65 3.37 2.60
CA ILE A 209 9.24 3.32 2.25
C ILE A 209 8.95 4.33 1.13
N ARG A 210 8.46 3.84 -0.02
CA ARG A 210 8.23 4.61 -1.23
C ARG A 210 6.73 4.87 -1.42
N LEU A 211 6.37 6.10 -1.74
CA LEU A 211 5.00 6.51 -2.11
C LEU A 211 5.00 7.11 -3.51
N ARG A 212 3.82 7.17 -4.14
CA ARG A 212 3.65 7.89 -5.40
C ARG A 212 3.86 9.40 -5.17
N PRO A 213 4.23 10.18 -6.21
CA PRO A 213 4.49 11.61 -6.07
C PRO A 213 3.38 12.40 -5.37
N ASP A 214 2.12 12.18 -5.75
CA ASP A 214 0.99 12.91 -5.18
C ASP A 214 0.70 12.46 -3.74
N ASP A 215 0.84 11.16 -3.45
CA ASP A 215 0.63 10.58 -2.13
C ASP A 215 1.67 11.08 -1.12
N ILE A 216 2.97 11.12 -1.50
CA ILE A 216 4.01 11.67 -0.61
C ILE A 216 3.83 13.16 -0.39
N GLU A 217 3.42 13.92 -1.40
CA GLU A 217 3.20 15.35 -1.27
C GLU A 217 2.06 15.65 -0.29
N ALA A 218 0.94 14.93 -0.42
CA ALA A 218 -0.18 15.05 0.49
C ALA A 218 0.22 14.67 1.93
N LEU A 219 0.86 13.51 2.11
CA LEU A 219 1.32 13.04 3.42
C LEU A 219 2.32 14.02 4.04
N PHE A 220 3.28 14.51 3.25
CA PHE A 220 4.29 15.48 3.70
C PHE A 220 3.63 16.77 4.19
N LYS A 221 2.56 17.26 3.56
CA LYS A 221 1.87 18.47 4.04
C LYS A 221 1.11 18.24 5.35
N MET A 222 0.59 17.03 5.57
CA MET A 222 -0.24 16.72 6.74
C MET A 222 0.57 16.31 7.99
N VAL A 223 1.67 15.59 7.81
CA VAL A 223 2.40 14.94 8.92
C VAL A 223 3.41 15.90 9.57
N PRO A 224 3.27 16.24 10.86
CA PRO A 224 4.27 17.04 11.57
C PRO A 224 5.51 16.22 11.97
N ILE A 225 6.64 16.91 12.17
CA ILE A 225 7.81 16.33 12.86
C ILE A 225 7.39 15.89 14.28
N GLY A 226 7.92 14.76 14.73
CA GLY A 226 7.57 14.13 16.00
C GLY A 226 6.39 13.15 15.92
N THR A 227 5.71 13.06 14.76
CA THR A 227 4.64 12.07 14.57
C THR A 227 5.17 10.65 14.81
N PRO A 228 4.52 9.84 15.66
CA PRO A 228 4.92 8.46 15.88
C PRO A 228 4.71 7.63 14.60
N VAL A 229 5.63 6.70 14.38
CA VAL A 229 5.61 5.76 13.25
C VAL A 229 5.80 4.36 13.81
N ARG A 230 4.90 3.44 13.44
CA ARG A 230 5.03 2.02 13.73
C ARG A 230 5.03 1.23 12.44
N VAL A 231 6.05 0.41 12.23
CA VAL A 231 6.13 -0.57 11.16
C VAL A 231 5.89 -1.94 11.76
N ILE A 232 4.88 -2.65 11.26
CA ILE A 232 4.45 -3.96 11.72
C ILE A 232 4.42 -4.97 10.58
N ASN A 233 4.41 -6.25 10.95
CA ASN A 233 4.25 -7.37 10.04
C ASN A 233 3.03 -8.22 10.45
N GLN A 234 1.83 -7.81 10.02
CA GLN A 234 0.57 -8.51 10.29
C GLN A 234 -0.07 -8.98 8.97
N PRO A 235 0.30 -10.17 8.45
CA PRO A 235 -0.31 -10.72 7.23
C PRO A 235 -1.74 -11.22 7.49
N VAL A 236 -2.09 -11.49 8.75
CA VAL A 236 -3.44 -11.88 9.16
C VAL A 236 -3.97 -10.86 10.14
N LYS A 237 -5.16 -10.34 9.85
CA LYS A 237 -5.92 -9.46 10.74
C LYS A 237 -7.25 -10.14 11.04
N VAL A 238 -7.65 -10.09 12.30
CA VAL A 238 -8.94 -10.64 12.79
C VAL A 238 -9.70 -9.53 13.51
N ALA A 239 -11.03 -9.55 13.53
CA ALA A 239 -11.81 -8.62 14.33
C ALA A 239 -13.13 -9.25 14.79
N ILE A 240 -13.59 -8.88 15.98
CA ILE A 240 -15.00 -9.08 16.37
C ILE A 240 -15.67 -7.73 16.19
N GLU A 241 -16.62 -7.65 15.26
CA GLU A 241 -17.35 -6.42 15.00
C GLU A 241 -18.46 -6.21 16.05
N PRO A 242 -19.00 -4.99 16.22
CA PRO A 242 -20.00 -4.69 17.26
C PRO A 242 -21.28 -5.53 17.21
N ASP A 243 -21.57 -6.14 16.07
CA ASP A 243 -22.68 -7.08 15.87
C ASP A 243 -22.36 -8.52 16.34
N GLY A 244 -21.15 -8.76 16.83
CA GLY A 244 -20.66 -10.07 17.29
C GLY A 244 -20.00 -10.91 16.20
N ARG A 245 -20.08 -10.51 14.92
CA ARG A 245 -19.48 -11.28 13.83
C ARG A 245 -17.97 -11.22 13.87
N ARG A 246 -17.35 -12.37 13.61
CA ARG A 246 -15.90 -12.53 13.50
C ARG A 246 -15.49 -12.35 12.04
N TRP A 247 -14.48 -11.52 11.82
CA TRP A 247 -13.92 -11.23 10.52
C TRP A 247 -12.46 -11.66 10.46
N LEU A 248 -12.03 -12.07 9.26
CA LEU A 248 -10.68 -12.51 8.95
C LEU A 248 -10.25 -11.87 7.63
N GLU A 249 -9.06 -11.27 7.61
CA GLU A 249 -8.40 -10.73 6.42
C GLU A 249 -7.00 -11.33 6.37
N VAL A 250 -6.66 -11.95 5.23
CA VAL A 250 -5.39 -12.67 5.06
C VAL A 250 -4.71 -12.16 3.79
N HIS A 251 -3.45 -11.76 3.94
CA HIS A 251 -2.54 -11.35 2.87
C HIS A 251 -1.45 -12.40 2.69
N SER A 252 -0.78 -12.37 1.54
CA SER A 252 0.44 -13.15 1.34
C SER A 252 1.52 -12.69 2.34
N PRO A 253 2.25 -13.61 3.01
CA PRO A 253 3.37 -13.23 3.85
C PRO A 253 4.52 -12.66 3.00
N LEU A 254 5.39 -11.88 3.63
CA LEU A 254 6.60 -11.38 2.99
C LEU A 254 7.61 -12.52 2.75
N SER A 255 7.93 -12.78 1.49
CA SER A 255 9.04 -13.65 1.10
C SER A 255 10.40 -13.14 1.61
N ARG A 256 11.21 -14.02 2.19
CA ARG A 256 12.54 -13.73 2.73
C ARG A 256 13.67 -14.30 1.86
N THR A 257 13.32 -15.14 0.90
CA THR A 257 14.24 -15.75 -0.05
C THR A 257 13.65 -15.71 -1.47
N GLU A 258 14.49 -15.83 -2.48
CA GLU A 258 14.05 -15.97 -3.88
C GLU A 258 13.11 -17.16 -4.06
N GLU A 259 13.39 -18.27 -3.38
CA GLU A 259 12.52 -19.46 -3.39
C GLU A 259 11.13 -19.16 -2.83
N GLU A 260 11.03 -18.44 -1.71
CA GLU A 260 9.75 -18.00 -1.15
C GLU A 260 9.03 -16.98 -2.04
N MET A 261 9.75 -16.26 -2.91
CA MET A 261 9.13 -15.34 -3.87
C MET A 261 8.51 -16.12 -5.05
N GLU A 262 9.16 -17.19 -5.49
CA GLU A 262 8.66 -18.05 -6.57
C GLU A 262 7.55 -19.00 -6.11
N GLN A 263 7.69 -19.59 -4.92
CA GLN A 263 6.79 -20.65 -4.41
C GLN A 263 5.74 -20.13 -3.42
N GLY A 264 5.92 -18.91 -2.91
CA GLY A 264 5.11 -18.33 -1.85
C GLY A 264 5.69 -18.60 -0.46
N ALA A 265 5.73 -17.55 0.36
CA ALA A 265 6.22 -17.64 1.73
C ALA A 265 5.25 -18.42 2.64
N PRO A 266 5.75 -19.20 3.61
CA PRO A 266 4.89 -19.89 4.57
C PRO A 266 4.15 -18.88 5.44
N LEU A 267 2.84 -19.06 5.57
CA LEU A 267 2.03 -18.29 6.51
C LEU A 267 2.09 -18.93 7.89
N VAL A 268 2.65 -18.20 8.86
CA VAL A 268 2.69 -18.61 10.27
C VAL A 268 1.65 -17.79 11.02
N LEU A 269 0.68 -18.48 11.62
CA LEU A 269 -0.34 -17.84 12.46
C LEU A 269 0.21 -17.59 13.86
N THR A 270 -0.15 -16.47 14.46
CA THR A 270 0.19 -16.22 15.87
C THR A 270 -0.77 -17.01 16.76
N PRO A 271 -0.39 -17.35 18.01
CA PRO A 271 -1.28 -18.04 18.94
C PRO A 271 -2.62 -17.32 19.14
N GLU A 272 -2.62 -15.99 19.10
CA GLU A 272 -3.84 -15.18 19.22
C GLU A 272 -4.77 -15.41 18.02
N VAL A 273 -4.22 -15.48 16.80
CA VAL A 273 -4.99 -15.77 15.59
C VAL A 273 -5.50 -17.21 15.61
N GLU A 274 -4.66 -18.18 15.98
CA GLU A 274 -5.04 -19.59 16.11
C GLU A 274 -6.20 -19.76 17.11
N GLN A 275 -6.09 -19.12 18.28
CA GLN A 275 -7.17 -19.13 19.27
C GLN A 275 -8.44 -18.44 18.74
N PHE A 276 -8.30 -17.33 18.00
CA PHE A 276 -9.43 -16.59 17.44
C PHE A 276 -10.24 -17.44 16.46
N ILE A 277 -9.55 -18.14 15.53
CA ILE A 277 -10.20 -18.96 14.50
C ILE A 277 -10.68 -20.32 15.02
N ALA A 278 -10.20 -20.76 16.18
CA ALA A 278 -10.65 -22.00 16.84
C ALA A 278 -11.94 -21.82 17.69
N ALA A 279 -12.49 -20.60 17.78
CA ALA A 279 -13.67 -20.35 18.58
C ALA A 279 -14.91 -21.14 18.06
N PRO A 280 -15.81 -21.62 18.94
CA PRO A 280 -16.94 -22.48 18.54
C PRO A 280 -17.91 -21.86 17.51
N GLU A 281 -18.06 -20.54 17.54
CA GLU A 281 -18.89 -19.77 16.61
C GLU A 281 -18.28 -19.57 15.21
N VAL A 282 -17.03 -20.00 15.01
CA VAL A 282 -16.32 -19.81 13.74
C VAL A 282 -16.62 -20.95 12.75
N GLU A 283 -17.00 -20.56 11.54
CA GLU A 283 -17.15 -21.42 10.39
C GLU A 283 -15.78 -21.82 9.82
N GLN A 284 -15.33 -23.03 10.16
CA GLN A 284 -14.01 -23.53 9.76
C GLN A 284 -13.82 -23.60 8.23
N SER A 285 -14.89 -23.79 7.46
CA SER A 285 -14.83 -23.72 5.99
C SER A 285 -14.48 -22.32 5.49
N ALA A 286 -15.03 -21.26 6.09
CA ALA A 286 -14.74 -19.88 5.73
C ALA A 286 -13.30 -19.50 6.09
N VAL A 287 -12.81 -19.99 7.24
CA VAL A 287 -11.40 -19.84 7.64
C VAL A 287 -10.47 -20.51 6.65
N ALA A 288 -10.72 -21.78 6.33
CA ALA A 288 -9.89 -22.55 5.39
C ALA A 288 -9.84 -21.90 4.01
N GLU A 289 -10.98 -21.43 3.50
CA GLU A 289 -11.06 -20.70 2.23
C GLU A 289 -10.23 -19.40 2.28
N THR A 290 -10.39 -18.60 3.34
CA THR A 290 -9.71 -17.30 3.46
C THR A 290 -8.19 -17.47 3.59
N LEU A 291 -7.73 -18.46 4.36
CA LEU A 291 -6.30 -18.81 4.50
C LEU A 291 -5.70 -19.36 3.21
N ALA A 292 -6.50 -20.04 2.37
CA ALA A 292 -6.05 -20.54 1.07
C ALA A 292 -5.97 -19.42 0.03
N LEU A 293 -6.95 -18.51 -0.01
CA LEU A 293 -7.04 -17.44 -1.00
C LEU A 293 -5.99 -16.34 -0.78
N LYS A 294 -5.77 -15.92 0.48
CA LYS A 294 -4.83 -14.85 0.86
C LYS A 294 -4.96 -13.58 -0.01
N ASN A 295 -6.19 -13.24 -0.39
CA ASN A 295 -6.48 -12.23 -1.39
C ASN A 295 -6.63 -10.80 -0.82
N GLY A 296 -6.32 -10.62 0.47
CA GLY A 296 -6.39 -9.32 1.15
C GLY A 296 -7.79 -8.76 1.36
N LEU A 297 -8.84 -9.56 1.11
CA LEU A 297 -10.24 -9.16 1.30
C LEU A 297 -10.76 -9.65 2.66
N PRO A 298 -11.29 -8.78 3.53
CA PRO A 298 -11.96 -9.22 4.75
C PRO A 298 -13.17 -10.10 4.44
N LYS A 299 -13.30 -11.21 5.15
CA LYS A 299 -14.47 -12.08 5.10
C LYS A 299 -15.03 -12.33 6.50
N PRO A 300 -16.36 -12.35 6.68
CA PRO A 300 -16.96 -12.89 7.89
C PRO A 300 -16.66 -14.40 7.95
N ILE A 301 -16.29 -14.88 9.12
CA ILE A 301 -16.03 -16.29 9.43
C ILE A 301 -16.96 -16.81 10.52
N SER A 302 -18.00 -16.06 10.86
CA SER A 302 -19.10 -16.49 11.71
C SER A 302 -20.42 -15.92 11.19
N GLY A 303 -21.52 -16.58 11.55
CA GLY A 303 -22.89 -16.08 11.34
C GLY A 303 -23.24 -14.85 12.16
#